data_AF-A0A8S4QBX7-F1
#
_entry.id   AF-A0A8S4QBX7-F1
#
_cell.length_a   1.000
_cell.length_b   1.000
_cell.length_c   1.000
_cell.angle_alpha   90.00
_cell.angle_beta   90.00
_cell.angle_gamma   90.00
#
_symmetry.space_group_name_H-M   'P 1'
#
loop_
_entity.id
_entity.type
_entity.pdbx_description
1 polymer ?
#
loop_
_entity_poly.entity_id
_entity_poly.type
_entity_poly.pdbx_seq_one_letter_code
_entity_poly.pdbx_strand_id
1 'polypeptide(L)'
;MAVAKVFQNQLEPLMEWLDKAEKKFGSMESVSTDADKIEQQINEQKALVDGIDKHEPKFEELQSKANELLDQISDEDAAMVKDKISNLQGRFDDLREGSADRLTKMTEALH
;
A
#
# COMPACT_ATOMS: atom_id res chain seq x y z
N MET A 1 25.12 -3.98 -10.80
CA MET A 1 25.17 -4.03 -9.33
C MET A 1 24.13 -5.03 -8.83
N ALA A 2 24.44 -5.86 -7.84
CA ALA A 2 23.49 -6.84 -7.29
C ALA A 2 22.34 -6.15 -6.53
N VAL A 3 22.64 -5.08 -5.78
CA VAL A 3 21.66 -4.33 -4.97
C VAL A 3 20.57 -3.69 -5.83
N ALA A 4 20.94 -3.05 -6.95
CA ALA A 4 19.98 -2.47 -7.89
C ALA A 4 18.98 -3.50 -8.42
N LYS A 5 19.46 -4.71 -8.74
CA LYS A 5 18.59 -5.80 -9.22
C LYS A 5 17.67 -6.32 -8.12
N VAL A 6 18.17 -6.47 -6.89
CA VAL A 6 17.36 -6.88 -5.73
C VAL A 6 16.28 -5.84 -5.45
N PHE A 7 16.62 -4.56 -5.46
CA PHE A 7 15.68 -3.46 -5.30
C PHE A 7 14.56 -3.52 -6.36
N GLN A 8 14.89 -3.63 -7.65
CA GLN A 8 13.86 -3.73 -8.70
C GLN A 8 12.99 -4.99 -8.54
N ASN A 9 13.58 -6.14 -8.20
CA ASN A 9 12.84 -7.39 -7.99
C ASN A 9 11.88 -7.33 -6.80
N GLN A 10 12.14 -6.48 -5.79
CA GLN A 10 11.24 -6.25 -4.65
C GLN A 10 10.22 -5.14 -4.94
N LEU A 11 10.61 -4.15 -5.74
CA LEU A 11 9.79 -3.02 -6.14
C LEU A 11 8.60 -3.45 -7.00
N GLU A 12 8.85 -4.24 -8.06
CA GLU A 12 7.82 -4.64 -9.03
C GLU A 12 6.61 -5.34 -8.38
N PRO A 13 6.77 -6.38 -7.53
CA PRO A 13 5.63 -7.04 -6.90
C PRO A 13 4.86 -6.13 -5.94
N LEU A 14 5.54 -5.20 -5.27
CA LEU A 14 4.91 -4.24 -4.37
C LEU A 14 4.07 -3.23 -5.14
N MET A 15 4.59 -2.69 -6.25
CA MET A 15 3.83 -1.80 -7.13
C MET A 15 2.60 -2.50 -7.70
N GLU A 16 2.75 -3.73 -8.22
CA GLU A 16 1.63 -4.49 -8.75
C GLU A 16 0.55 -4.78 -7.71
N TRP A 17 0.96 -5.10 -6.48
CA TRP A 17 0.03 -5.32 -5.39
C TRP A 17 -0.69 -4.02 -5.03
N LEU A 18 0.04 -2.90 -4.94
CA LEU A 18 -0.52 -1.59 -4.60
C LEU A 18 -1.53 -1.13 -5.66
N ASP A 19 -1.22 -1.28 -6.96
CA ASP A 19 -2.15 -1.00 -8.06
C ASP A 19 -3.46 -1.80 -7.91
N LYS A 20 -3.36 -3.09 -7.57
CA LYS A 20 -4.53 -3.96 -7.35
C LYS A 20 -5.32 -3.55 -6.11
N ALA A 21 -4.63 -3.20 -5.03
CA ALA A 21 -5.22 -2.82 -3.76
C ALA A 21 -5.96 -1.47 -3.86
N GLU A 22 -5.34 -0.47 -4.49
CA GLU A 22 -5.95 0.83 -4.81
C GLU A 22 -7.15 0.67 -5.74
N LYS A 23 -7.04 -0.16 -6.78
CA LYS A 23 -8.18 -0.44 -7.66
C LYS A 23 -9.32 -1.12 -6.91
N LYS A 24 -9.01 -2.07 -6.03
CA LYS A 24 -10.01 -2.71 -5.17
C LYS A 24 -10.69 -1.66 -4.29
N PHE A 25 -9.90 -0.85 -3.59
CA PHE A 25 -10.38 0.22 -2.71
C PHE A 25 -11.28 1.22 -3.46
N GLY A 26 -10.85 1.70 -4.63
CA GLY A 26 -11.62 2.63 -5.45
C GLY A 26 -12.87 2.02 -6.11
N SER A 27 -12.93 0.69 -6.24
CA SER A 27 -14.12 -0.01 -6.76
C SER A 27 -15.18 -0.32 -5.70
N MET A 28 -14.84 -0.13 -4.42
CA MET A 28 -15.77 -0.42 -3.33
C MET A 28 -16.90 0.63 -3.29
N GLU A 29 -18.13 0.15 -3.15
CA GLU A 29 -19.32 1.02 -3.11
C GLU A 29 -19.34 1.92 -1.86
N SER A 30 -20.18 2.95 -1.86
CA SER A 30 -20.46 3.73 -0.65
C SER A 30 -20.95 2.83 0.49
N VAL A 31 -20.71 3.26 1.73
CA VAL A 31 -21.21 2.54 2.92
C VAL A 31 -22.73 2.34 2.79
N SER A 32 -23.16 1.09 2.88
CA SER A 32 -24.59 0.75 2.79
C SER A 32 -25.34 1.23 4.04
N THR A 33 -26.67 1.36 3.94
CA THR A 33 -27.56 1.60 5.10
C THR A 33 -28.21 0.32 5.62
N ASP A 34 -27.99 -0.79 4.92
CA ASP A 34 -28.51 -2.12 5.25
C ASP A 34 -27.46 -2.87 6.07
N ALA A 35 -27.85 -3.35 7.25
CA ALA A 35 -26.93 -3.96 8.21
C ALA A 35 -26.22 -5.20 7.64
N ASP A 36 -26.94 -6.07 6.93
CA ASP A 36 -26.36 -7.29 6.32
C ASP A 36 -25.32 -6.92 5.24
N LYS A 37 -25.58 -5.84 4.49
CA LYS A 37 -24.62 -5.32 3.50
C LYS A 37 -23.43 -4.62 4.15
N ILE A 38 -23.63 -3.87 5.24
CA ILE A 38 -22.52 -3.25 5.99
C ILE A 38 -21.58 -4.33 6.52
N GLU A 39 -22.10 -5.43 7.07
CA GLU A 39 -21.26 -6.54 7.55
C GLU A 39 -20.42 -7.18 6.43
N GLN A 40 -21.01 -7.37 5.24
CA GLN A 40 -20.26 -7.84 4.06
C GLN A 40 -19.16 -6.84 3.67
N GLN A 41 -19.49 -5.55 3.61
CA GLN A 41 -18.53 -4.50 3.30
C GLN A 41 -17.38 -4.41 4.33
N ILE A 42 -17.67 -4.60 5.62
CA ILE A 42 -16.67 -4.68 6.69
C ILE A 42 -15.72 -5.85 6.47
N ASN A 43 -16.22 -7.02 6.09
CA ASN A 43 -15.39 -8.20 5.84
C ASN A 43 -14.46 -7.97 4.63
N GLU A 44 -14.94 -7.35 3.57
CA GLU A 44 -14.12 -6.97 2.41
C GLU A 44 -13.04 -5.94 2.77
N GLN A 45 -13.39 -4.98 3.63
CA GLN A 45 -12.50 -3.94 4.12
C GLN A 45 -11.41 -4.51 5.03
N LYS A 46 -11.77 -5.41 5.96
CA LYS A 46 -10.80 -6.14 6.79
C LYS A 46 -9.82 -6.94 5.95
N ALA A 47 -10.28 -7.60 4.90
CA ALA A 47 -9.38 -8.32 3.98
C ALA A 47 -8.41 -7.39 3.24
N LEU A 48 -8.79 -6.12 2.99
CA LEU A 48 -7.89 -5.11 2.44
C LEU A 48 -6.86 -4.66 3.49
N VAL A 49 -7.30 -4.35 4.71
CA VAL A 49 -6.43 -3.97 5.84
C VAL A 49 -5.41 -5.07 6.14
N ASP A 50 -5.84 -6.33 6.25
CA ASP A 50 -4.94 -7.48 6.40
C ASP A 50 -3.92 -7.58 5.26
N GLY A 51 -4.31 -7.18 4.05
CA GLY A 51 -3.44 -7.12 2.89
C GLY A 51 -2.35 -6.06 3.06
N ILE A 52 -2.72 -4.87 3.56
CA ILE A 52 -1.81 -3.75 3.83
C ILE A 52 -0.81 -4.16 4.91
N ASP A 53 -1.28 -4.68 6.04
CA ASP A 53 -0.43 -5.11 7.16
C ASP A 53 0.58 -6.20 6.76
N LYS A 54 0.18 -7.11 5.84
CA LYS A 54 1.10 -8.13 5.29
C LYS A 54 2.18 -7.59 4.36
N HIS A 55 1.96 -6.41 3.76
CA HIS A 55 2.92 -5.79 2.84
C HIS A 55 3.76 -4.70 3.50
N GLU A 56 3.34 -4.18 4.65
CA GLU A 56 4.12 -3.25 5.48
C GLU A 56 5.58 -3.71 5.70
N PRO A 57 5.88 -4.93 6.20
CA PRO A 57 7.27 -5.35 6.41
C PRO A 57 8.07 -5.47 5.11
N LYS A 58 7.41 -5.80 3.99
CA LYS A 58 8.08 -5.85 2.67
C LYS A 58 8.41 -4.44 2.18
N PHE A 59 7.56 -3.47 2.48
CA PHE A 59 7.77 -2.08 2.16
C PHE A 59 8.94 -1.49 2.96
N GLU A 60 9.02 -1.79 4.26
CA GLU A 60 10.18 -1.44 5.10
C GLU A 60 11.48 -2.06 4.59
N GLU A 61 11.45 -3.34 4.19
CA GLU A 61 12.62 -4.00 3.59
C GLU A 61 13.06 -3.32 2.29
N LEU A 62 12.10 -2.97 1.42
CA LEU A 62 12.37 -2.26 0.18
C LEU A 62 13.01 -0.88 0.45
N GLN A 63 12.54 -0.14 1.45
CA GLN A 63 13.14 1.13 1.87
C GLN A 63 14.58 0.95 2.36
N SER A 64 14.84 -0.08 3.17
CA SER A 64 16.21 -0.41 3.60
C SER A 64 17.12 -0.70 2.40
N LYS A 65 16.63 -1.46 1.41
CA LYS A 65 17.38 -1.76 0.18
C LYS A 65 17.56 -0.55 -0.73
N ALA A 66 16.61 0.37 -0.74
CA ALA A 66 16.78 1.64 -1.42
C ALA A 66 17.91 2.45 -0.77
N ASN A 67 17.96 2.55 0.56
CA ASN A 67 19.03 3.25 1.26
C ASN A 67 20.42 2.64 0.96
N GLU A 68 20.54 1.31 1.02
CA GLU A 68 21.79 0.62 0.62
C GLU A 68 22.20 0.90 -0.84
N LEU A 69 21.22 1.06 -1.74
CA LEU A 69 21.45 1.37 -3.14
C LEU A 69 21.90 2.81 -3.34
N LEU A 70 21.29 3.76 -2.61
CA LEU A 70 21.60 5.19 -2.69
C LEU A 70 23.06 5.49 -2.37
N ASP A 71 23.69 4.72 -1.48
CA ASP A 71 25.11 4.86 -1.14
C ASP A 71 26.07 4.39 -2.27
N GLN A 72 25.56 3.71 -3.29
CA GLN A 72 26.37 3.04 -4.33
C GLN A 72 26.19 3.63 -5.73
N ILE A 73 25.26 4.57 -5.93
CA ILE A 73 24.88 5.10 -7.24
C ILE A 73 25.19 6.59 -7.36
N SER A 74 25.13 7.11 -8.59
CA SER A 74 25.32 8.54 -8.87
C SER A 74 24.18 9.38 -8.30
N ASP A 75 24.41 10.68 -8.09
CA ASP A 75 23.36 11.59 -7.60
C ASP A 75 22.12 11.63 -8.52
N GLU A 76 22.32 11.50 -9.84
CA GLU A 76 21.24 11.45 -10.82
C GLU A 76 20.39 10.17 -10.67
N ASP A 77 21.03 9.00 -10.56
CA ASP A 77 20.33 7.74 -10.32
C ASP A 77 19.67 7.72 -8.93
N ALA A 78 20.31 8.36 -7.94
CA ALA A 78 19.82 8.46 -6.57
C ALA A 78 18.52 9.26 -6.49
N ALA A 79 18.39 10.34 -7.27
CA ALA A 79 17.14 11.08 -7.38
C ALA A 79 16.00 10.17 -7.87
N MET A 80 16.24 9.38 -8.91
CA MET A 80 15.22 8.46 -9.44
C MET A 80 14.78 7.40 -8.42
N VAL A 81 15.72 6.85 -7.63
CA VAL A 81 15.40 5.86 -6.59
C VAL A 81 14.59 6.50 -5.46
N LYS A 82 14.98 7.70 -5.01
CA LYS A 82 14.26 8.46 -3.98
C LYS A 82 12.82 8.78 -4.41
N ASP A 83 12.64 9.25 -5.64
CA ASP A 83 11.31 9.58 -6.17
C ASP A 83 10.41 8.35 -6.23
N LYS A 84 10.94 7.20 -6.66
CA LYS A 84 10.19 5.93 -6.68
C LYS A 84 9.74 5.49 -5.30
N ILE A 85 10.62 5.53 -4.31
CA ILE A 85 10.29 5.15 -2.92
C ILE A 85 9.28 6.13 -2.32
N SER A 86 9.48 7.44 -2.52
CA SER A 86 8.57 8.47 -2.02
C SER A 86 7.17 8.32 -2.61
N ASN A 87 7.06 8.06 -3.92
CA ASN A 87 5.77 7.81 -4.57
C ASN A 87 5.06 6.57 -4.00
N LEU A 88 5.80 5.46 -3.85
CA LEU A 88 5.25 4.25 -3.25
C LEU A 88 4.82 4.46 -1.79
N GLN A 89 5.60 5.20 -1.02
CA GLN A 89 5.27 5.53 0.36
C GLN A 89 3.95 6.31 0.44
N GLY A 90 3.83 7.40 -0.33
CA GLY A 90 2.61 8.20 -0.31
C GLY A 90 1.37 7.37 -0.69
N ARG A 91 1.48 6.56 -1.73
CA ARG A 91 0.40 5.66 -2.15
C ARG A 91 0.02 4.62 -1.09
N PHE A 92 1.01 4.05 -0.41
CA PHE A 92 0.79 3.07 0.66
C PHE A 92 0.10 3.73 1.87
N ASP A 93 0.57 4.91 2.27
CA ASP A 93 0.01 5.69 3.37
C ASP A 93 -1.42 6.14 3.06
N ASP A 94 -1.69 6.66 1.86
CA ASP A 94 -3.02 7.06 1.40
C ASP A 94 -4.00 5.87 1.42
N LEU A 95 -3.57 4.71 0.94
CA LEU A 95 -4.39 3.50 0.94
C LEU A 95 -4.67 3.02 2.38
N ARG A 96 -3.68 3.11 3.27
CA ARG A 96 -3.82 2.74 4.69
C ARG A 96 -4.78 3.65 5.42
N GLU A 97 -4.60 4.96 5.29
CA GLU A 97 -5.45 5.97 5.93
C GLU A 97 -6.89 5.87 5.42
N GLY A 98 -7.08 5.86 4.09
CA GLY A 98 -8.40 5.70 3.48
C GLY A 98 -9.08 4.39 3.88
N SER A 99 -8.31 3.31 4.03
CA SER A 99 -8.85 2.03 4.47
C SER A 99 -9.30 2.04 5.93
N ALA A 100 -8.56 2.71 6.81
CA ALA A 100 -8.90 2.84 8.23
C ALA A 100 -10.11 3.75 8.45
N ASP A 101 -10.17 4.89 7.75
CA ASP A 101 -11.31 5.81 7.80
C ASP A 101 -12.60 5.14 7.31
N ARG A 102 -12.54 4.40 6.20
CA ARG A 102 -13.70 3.66 5.67
C ARG A 102 -14.19 2.59 6.64
N LEU A 103 -13.29 1.83 7.26
CA LEU A 103 -13.65 0.82 8.26
C LEU A 103 -14.33 1.43 9.49
N THR A 104 -13.85 2.61 9.93
CA THR A 104 -14.45 3.36 11.03
C THR A 104 -15.88 3.77 10.70
N LYS A 105 -16.10 4.40 9.54
CA LYS A 105 -17.43 4.81 9.07
C LYS A 105 -18.43 3.65 8.95
N MET A 106 -17.97 2.48 8.50
CA MET A 106 -18.82 1.28 8.41
C MET A 106 -19.21 0.75 9.79
N THR A 107 -18.25 0.73 10.72
CA THR A 107 -18.50 0.26 12.10
C THR A 107 -19.46 1.21 12.82
N GLU A 108 -19.33 2.51 12.61
CA GLU A 108 -20.26 3.52 13.11
C GLU A 108 -21.67 3.38 12.51
N ALA A 109 -21.79 3.03 11.22
CA ALA A 109 -23.08 2.84 10.56
C ALA A 109 -23.81 1.55 10.98
N LEU A 110 -23.08 0.57 11.54
CA LEU A 110 -23.64 -0.71 12.02
C LEU A 110 -24.18 -0.62 13.47
N HIS A 111 -23.73 0.36 14.25
CA HIS A 111 -24.16 0.61 15.63
C HIS A 111 -25.41 1.50 15.70
#